data_AF-A0A1E5L179-F1
#
_entry.id   AF-A0A1E5L179-F1
#
_cell.length_a   1.000
_cell.length_b   1.000
_cell.length_c   1.000
_cell.angle_alpha   90.00
_cell.angle_beta   90.00
_cell.angle_gamma   90.00
#
_symmetry.space_group_name_H-M   'P 1'
#
loop_
_entity.id
_entity.type
_entity.pdbx_description
1 polymer ?
#
loop_
_entity_poly.entity_id
_entity_poly.type
_entity_poly.pdbx_seq_one_letter_code
_entity_poly.pdbx_strand_id
1 'polypeptide(L)'
;MGLDFFVGEVQAQANDATRVAQAATQAVGLLQDSVSQFLNAPLSGKTYDSAKRYFSVAYPPLRQGVVLASEALTQAHQKFLSEYASQVGGGDT
;
A
#
# COMPACT_ATOMS: atom_id res chain seq x y z
N MET A 1 -10.84 15.99 -28.95
CA MET A 1 -9.72 16.30 -28.02
C MET A 1 -10.15 16.22 -26.55
N GLY A 2 -10.94 15.22 -26.14
CA GLY A 2 -11.43 15.12 -24.75
C GLY A 2 -11.26 13.72 -24.14
N LEU A 3 -11.34 12.67 -24.95
CA LEU A 3 -11.26 11.30 -24.48
C LEU A 3 -9.81 10.83 -24.26
N ASP A 4 -8.89 11.04 -25.21
CA ASP A 4 -7.47 10.66 -25.03
C ASP A 4 -6.78 11.37 -23.86
N PHE A 5 -7.18 12.61 -23.56
CA PHE A 5 -6.66 13.38 -22.43
C PHE A 5 -7.11 12.76 -21.09
N PHE A 6 -8.39 12.37 -21.00
CA PHE A 6 -8.94 11.73 -19.80
C PHE A 6 -8.37 10.33 -19.59
N VAL A 7 -8.17 9.55 -20.66
CA VAL A 7 -7.46 8.25 -20.61
C VAL A 7 -6.04 8.44 -20.06
N GLY A 8 -5.32 9.44 -20.57
CA GLY A 8 -3.95 9.75 -20.15
C GLY A 8 -3.84 10.16 -18.68
N GLU A 9 -4.74 11.01 -18.19
CA GLU A 9 -4.80 11.42 -16.78
C GLU A 9 -5.16 10.24 -15.85
N VAL A 10 -6.13 9.41 -16.24
CA VAL A 10 -6.51 8.22 -15.47
C VAL A 10 -5.36 7.21 -15.40
N GLN A 11 -4.63 7.02 -16.50
CA GLN A 11 -3.45 6.16 -16.53
C GLN A 11 -2.32 6.72 -15.66
N ALA A 12 -2.11 8.04 -15.67
CA ALA A 12 -1.13 8.70 -14.81
C ALA A 12 -1.51 8.52 -13.33
N GLN A 13 -2.79 8.69 -12.97
CA GLN A 13 -3.29 8.49 -11.62
C GLN A 13 -3.13 7.04 -11.14
N ALA A 14 -3.37 6.06 -12.02
CA ALA A 14 -3.14 4.64 -11.72
C ALA A 14 -1.66 4.31 -11.49
N ASN A 15 -0.76 4.90 -12.28
CA ASN A 15 0.67 4.76 -12.08
C ASN A 15 1.11 5.40 -10.74
N ASP A 16 0.58 6.58 -10.42
CA ASP A 16 0.85 7.28 -9.17
C ASP A 16 0.36 6.48 -7.95
N ALA A 17 -0.87 5.95 -8.01
CA ALA A 17 -1.42 5.09 -6.96
C ALA A 17 -0.58 3.82 -6.77
N THR A 18 -0.11 3.21 -7.86
CA THR A 18 0.79 2.06 -7.81
C THR A 18 2.12 2.41 -7.14
N ARG A 19 2.72 3.57 -7.47
CA ARG A 19 3.95 4.04 -6.81
C ARG A 19 3.73 4.26 -5.31
N VAL A 20 2.60 4.84 -4.91
CA VAL A 20 2.28 5.07 -3.49
C VAL A 20 2.11 3.73 -2.75
N ALA A 21 1.41 2.77 -3.33
CA ALA A 21 1.24 1.43 -2.76
C ALA A 21 2.59 0.70 -2.59
N GLN A 22 3.49 0.81 -3.58
CA GLN A 22 4.84 0.25 -3.51
C GLN A 22 5.68 0.92 -2.42
N ALA A 23 5.65 2.25 -2.34
CA ALA A 23 6.36 3.01 -1.31
C ALA A 23 5.86 2.66 0.10
N ALA A 24 4.54 2.54 0.28
CA ALA A 24 3.94 2.12 1.54
C ALA A 24 4.40 0.70 1.95
N THR A 25 4.41 -0.23 0.99
CA THR A 25 4.88 -1.60 1.23
C THR A 25 6.37 -1.65 1.62
N GLN A 26 7.22 -0.86 0.95
CA GLN A 26 8.64 -0.76 1.30
C GLN A 26 8.85 -0.14 2.70
N ALA A 27 8.14 0.93 3.03
CA ALA A 27 8.21 1.59 4.33
C ALA A 27 7.82 0.62 5.47
N VAL A 28 6.80 -0.20 5.24
CA VAL A 28 6.38 -1.26 6.17
C VAL A 28 7.45 -2.34 6.34
N GLY A 29 8.17 -2.71 5.28
CA GLY A 29 9.31 -3.61 5.37
C GLY A 29 10.42 -3.05 6.26
N LEU A 30 10.82 -1.81 6.03
CA LEU A 30 11.85 -1.12 6.83
C LEU A 30 11.44 -0.97 8.31
N LEU A 31 10.17 -0.66 8.56
CA LEU A 31 9.63 -0.61 9.92
C LEU A 31 9.60 -1.99 10.57
N GLN A 32 9.36 -3.07 9.81
CA GLN A 32 9.37 -4.43 10.34
C GLN A 32 10.76 -4.81 10.80
N ASP A 33 11.79 -4.52 10.00
CA ASP A 33 13.18 -4.76 10.38
C ASP A 33 13.55 -3.98 11.66
N SER A 34 13.15 -2.72 11.72
CA SER A 34 13.39 -1.85 12.89
C SER A 34 12.70 -2.36 14.15
N VAL A 35 11.43 -2.80 14.06
CA VAL A 35 10.68 -3.39 15.17
C VAL A 35 11.31 -4.71 15.60
N SER A 36 11.71 -5.56 14.66
CA SER A 36 12.40 -6.82 14.96
C SER A 36 13.73 -6.59 15.68
N GLN A 37 14.53 -5.61 15.26
CA GLN A 37 15.75 -5.22 15.95
C GLN A 37 15.46 -4.72 17.37
N PHE A 38 14.45 -3.88 17.55
CA PHE A 38 14.03 -3.38 18.86
C PHE A 38 13.59 -4.50 19.81
N LEU A 39 12.78 -5.45 19.33
CA LEU A 39 12.31 -6.58 20.12
C LEU A 39 13.46 -7.49 20.60
N ASN A 40 14.48 -7.67 19.74
CA ASN A 40 15.65 -8.51 20.01
C ASN A 40 16.79 -7.79 20.77
N ALA A 41 16.71 -6.47 20.96
CA ALA A 41 17.73 -5.73 21.68
C ALA A 41 17.89 -6.25 23.12
N PRO A 42 19.12 -6.36 23.67
CA PRO A 42 19.39 -6.90 25.01
C PRO A 42 18.99 -5.94 26.15
N LEU A 43 18.16 -4.94 25.85
CA LEU A 43 17.65 -3.95 26.80
C LEU A 43 16.54 -4.57 27.65
N SER A 44 16.68 -4.46 28.97
CA SER A 44 15.77 -5.04 29.97
C SER A 44 15.32 -3.98 30.98
N GLY A 45 14.07 -4.06 31.42
CA GLY A 45 13.48 -3.16 32.42
C GLY A 45 12.01 -2.88 32.11
N LYS A 46 11.22 -2.52 33.14
CA LYS A 46 9.75 -2.43 33.02
C LYS A 46 9.25 -1.61 31.82
N THR A 47 9.93 -0.51 31.49
CA THR A 47 9.60 0.35 30.36
C THR A 47 9.91 -0.31 29.01
N TYR A 48 11.03 -1.03 28.90
CA TYR A 48 11.38 -1.76 27.68
C TYR A 48 10.46 -2.97 27.49
N ASP A 49 10.16 -3.69 28.56
CA ASP A 49 9.29 -4.88 28.51
C ASP A 49 7.86 -4.50 28.10
N SER A 50 7.33 -3.39 28.63
CA SER A 50 6.01 -2.89 28.23
C SER A 50 5.99 -2.40 26.78
N ALA A 51 7.04 -1.72 26.32
CA ALA A 51 7.17 -1.29 24.93
C ALA A 51 7.28 -2.48 23.97
N LYS A 52 8.12 -3.48 24.27
CA LYS A 52 8.25 -4.71 23.47
C LYS A 52 6.92 -5.45 23.37
N ARG A 53 6.18 -5.55 24.48
CA ARG A 53 4.84 -6.15 24.52
C ARG A 53 3.81 -5.36 23.70
N TYR A 54 3.88 -4.03 23.73
CA TYR A 54 3.00 -3.20 22.92
C TYR A 54 3.28 -3.40 21.42
N PHE A 55 4.54 -3.29 21.00
CA PHE A 55 4.90 -3.42 19.58
C PHE A 55 4.67 -4.83 19.02
N SER A 56 4.86 -5.88 19.83
CA SER A 56 4.58 -7.25 19.38
C SER A 56 3.09 -7.51 19.11
N VAL A 57 2.20 -6.74 19.72
CA VAL A 57 0.74 -6.85 19.53
C VAL A 57 0.22 -5.85 18.50
N ALA A 58 0.67 -4.60 18.55
CA ALA A 58 0.15 -3.52 17.73
C ALA A 58 0.70 -3.52 16.30
N TYR A 59 1.97 -3.89 16.11
CA TYR A 59 2.63 -3.79 14.81
C TYR A 59 2.14 -4.82 13.76
N PRO A 60 1.91 -6.11 14.11
CA PRO A 60 1.41 -7.09 13.14
C PRO A 60 0.11 -6.70 12.42
N PRO A 61 -0.97 -6.27 13.11
CA PRO A 61 -2.20 -5.85 12.43
C PRO A 61 -2.02 -4.54 11.64
N LEU A 62 -1.18 -3.60 12.10
CA LEU A 62 -0.85 -2.38 11.35
C LEU A 62 -0.19 -2.70 10.01
N ARG A 63 0.84 -3.55 10.02
CA ARG A 63 1.50 -4.05 8.82
C ARG A 63 0.50 -4.69 7.86
N GLN A 64 -0.35 -5.58 8.37
CA GLN A 64 -1.36 -6.26 7.56
C GLN A 64 -2.33 -5.25 6.93
N GLY A 65 -2.75 -4.24 7.68
CA GLY A 65 -3.64 -3.18 7.18
C GLY A 65 -3.04 -2.38 6.04
N VAL A 66 -1.75 -1.99 6.14
CA VAL A 66 -1.08 -1.26 5.05
C VAL A 66 -0.91 -2.11 3.80
N VAL A 67 -0.60 -3.40 3.94
CA VAL A 67 -0.51 -4.33 2.80
C VAL A 67 -1.87 -4.46 2.12
N LEU A 68 -2.94 -4.75 2.89
CA LEU A 68 -4.29 -4.87 2.35
C LEU A 68 -4.78 -3.59 1.67
N ALA A 69 -4.48 -2.42 2.25
CA ALA A 69 -4.82 -1.13 1.65
C ALA A 69 -4.06 -0.90 0.34
N SER A 70 -2.78 -1.28 0.27
CA SER A 70 -1.95 -1.16 -0.92
C SER A 70 -2.44 -2.06 -2.06
N GLU A 71 -2.82 -3.30 -1.72
CA GLU A 71 -3.43 -4.25 -2.64
C GLU A 71 -4.78 -3.74 -3.15
N ALA A 72 -5.67 -3.31 -2.25
CA ALA A 72 -6.98 -2.78 -2.61
C ALA A 72 -6.88 -1.53 -3.48
N LEU A 73 -5.95 -0.62 -3.20
CA LEU A 73 -5.71 0.58 -3.99
C LEU A 73 -5.28 0.21 -5.42
N THR A 74 -4.34 -0.72 -5.54
CA THR A 74 -3.84 -1.21 -6.85
C THR A 74 -4.96 -1.89 -7.63
N GLN A 75 -5.74 -2.75 -6.98
CA GLN A 75 -6.84 -3.49 -7.60
C GLN A 75 -7.98 -2.57 -8.04
N ALA A 76 -8.32 -1.54 -7.25
CA ALA A 76 -9.32 -0.54 -7.61
C ALA A 76 -8.90 0.24 -8.87
N HIS A 77 -7.62 0.64 -8.97
CA HIS A 77 -7.12 1.36 -10.14
C HIS A 77 -7.05 0.47 -11.39
N GLN A 78 -6.65 -0.79 -11.26
CA GLN A 78 -6.69 -1.76 -12.36
C GLN A 78 -8.12 -2.01 -12.86
N LYS A 79 -9.07 -2.19 -11.94
CA LYS A 79 -10.48 -2.39 -12.28
C LYS A 79 -11.05 -1.17 -13.00
N PHE A 80 -10.78 0.03 -12.49
CA PHE A 80 -11.22 1.28 -13.10
C PHE A 80 -10.69 1.43 -14.53
N LEU A 81 -9.40 1.17 -14.77
CA LEU A 81 -8.81 1.17 -16.11
C LEU A 81 -9.48 0.14 -17.04
N SER A 82 -9.73 -1.07 -16.55
CA SER A 82 -10.34 -2.14 -17.35
C SER A 82 -11.80 -1.85 -17.74
N GLU A 83 -12.59 -1.30 -16.81
CA GLU A 83 -13.98 -0.89 -17.06
C GLU A 83 -14.04 0.32 -17.99
N TYR A 84 -13.08 1.24 -17.87
CA TYR A 84 -12.99 2.38 -18.77
C TYR A 84 -12.59 1.96 -20.19
N ALA A 85 -11.61 1.07 -20.34
CA ALA A 85 -11.20 0.53 -21.64
C ALA A 85 -12.34 -0.25 -22.33
N SER A 86 -13.16 -0.98 -21.58
CA SER A 86 -14.29 -1.73 -22.14
C SER A 86 -15.46 -0.82 -22.55
N GLN A 87 -15.73 0.26 -21.82
CA GLN A 87 -16.74 1.25 -22.20
C GLN A 87 -16.33 2.08 -23.42
N VAL A 88 -15.04 2.39 -23.57
CA VAL A 88 -14.53 3.17 -24.70
C VAL A 88 -14.29 2.29 -25.94
N GLY A 89 -13.85 1.04 -25.78
CA GLY A 89 -13.63 0.09 -26.87
C GLY A 89 -14.91 -0.51 -27.48
N GLY A 90 -16.09 -0.26 -26.89
CA GLY A 90 -17.38 -0.70 -27.41
C GLY A 90 -17.99 0.19 -28.50
N GLY A 91 -17.29 1.25 -28.94
CA GLY A 91 -17.79 2.24 -29.89
C GLY A 91 -17.50 1.98 -31.37
N ASP A 92 -16.72 0.94 -31.71
CA ASP A 92 -16.32 0.65 -33.10
C ASP A 92 -16.91 -0.70 -33.58
N THR A 93 -18.22 -0.71 -33.87
CA THR A 93 -18.85 -1.61 -34.86
C THR A 93 -19.96 -0.89 -35.59
#